data_AF-A0A3N9P083-F1
#
_entry.id   AF-A0A3N9P083-F1
#
_cell.length_a   1.000
_cell.length_b   1.000
_cell.length_c   1.000
_cell.angle_alpha   90.00
_cell.angle_beta   90.00
_cell.angle_gamma   90.00
#
_symmetry.space_group_name_H-M   'P 1'
#
loop_
_entity.id
_entity.type
_entity.pdbx_description
1 polymer ?
#
loop_
_entity_poly.entity_id
_entity_poly.type
_entity_poly.pdbx_seq_one_letter_code
_entity_poly.pdbx_strand_id
1 'polypeptide(L)'
;MTEQNDRLECLIAKRAVSHIWNLSVETVDGRVIVHGRSHSHHVKQLAMAAVLEAFEATESQSERVVLDIEVVPVDNLQYRQCASC
;
A
#
# COMPACT_ATOMS: atom_id res chain seq x y z
N MET A 1 -8.43 -6.11 -13.21
CA MET A 1 -8.30 -5.15 -12.10
C MET A 1 -7.66 -5.81 -10.88
N THR A 2 -8.15 -6.97 -10.42
CA THR A 2 -7.58 -7.71 -9.27
C THR A 2 -6.07 -7.96 -9.38
N GLU A 3 -5.60 -8.47 -10.53
CA GLU A 3 -4.17 -8.77 -10.73
C GLU A 3 -3.24 -7.54 -10.65
N GLN A 4 -3.72 -6.35 -11.02
CA GLN A 4 -2.94 -5.11 -10.87
C GLN A 4 -2.88 -4.67 -9.40
N ASN A 5 -3.97 -4.83 -8.66
CA ASN A 5 -4.02 -4.53 -7.24
C ASN A 5 -3.13 -5.50 -6.45
N ASP A 6 -3.21 -6.80 -6.74
CA ASP A 6 -2.38 -7.83 -6.10
C ASP A 6 -0.88 -7.57 -6.37
N ARG A 7 -0.53 -7.16 -7.60
CA ARG A 7 0.84 -6.77 -7.95
C ARG A 7 1.30 -5.53 -7.17
N LEU A 8 0.43 -4.54 -7.00
CA LEU A 8 0.73 -3.33 -6.25
C LEU A 8 0.90 -3.64 -4.75
N GLU A 9 0.02 -4.47 -4.18
CA GLU A 9 0.16 -4.99 -2.82
C GLU A 9 1.52 -5.69 -2.62
N CYS A 10 1.91 -6.54 -3.58
CA CYS A 10 3.19 -7.24 -3.53
C CYS A 10 4.40 -6.28 -3.57
N LEU A 11 4.37 -5.25 -4.42
CA LEU A 11 5.42 -4.23 -4.49
C LEU A 11 5.54 -3.45 -3.19
N ILE A 12 4.41 -3.01 -2.64
CA ILE A 12 4.35 -2.29 -1.37
C ILE A 12 4.86 -3.20 -0.24
N ALA A 13 4.41 -4.44 -0.15
CA ALA A 13 4.81 -5.39 0.88
C ALA A 13 6.32 -5.68 0.84
N LYS A 14 6.91 -5.84 -0.37
CA LYS A 14 8.36 -6.03 -0.55
C LYS A 14 9.15 -4.82 -0.08
N ARG A 15 8.73 -3.61 -0.46
CA ARG A 15 9.47 -2.38 -0.18
C ARG A 15 9.31 -1.90 1.26
N ALA A 16 8.15 -2.17 1.86
CA ALA A 16 7.85 -1.91 3.26
C ALA A 16 8.24 -3.07 4.20
N VAL A 17 8.90 -4.12 3.69
CA VAL A 17 9.37 -5.30 4.44
C VAL A 17 8.27 -5.90 5.34
N SER A 18 7.04 -5.96 4.84
CA SER A 18 5.86 -6.45 5.60
C SER A 18 5.56 -5.69 6.91
N HIS A 19 6.00 -4.44 7.05
CA HIS A 19 5.70 -3.58 8.20
C HIS A 19 4.37 -2.82 8.07
N ILE A 20 3.58 -3.12 7.04
CA ILE A 20 2.23 -2.58 6.84
C ILE A 20 1.24 -3.70 7.12
N TRP A 21 0.44 -3.54 8.16
CA TRP A 21 -0.59 -4.48 8.56
C TRP A 21 -1.90 -4.20 7.85
N ASN A 22 -2.67 -5.25 7.58
CA ASN A 22 -3.93 -5.16 6.84
C ASN A 22 -3.75 -4.38 5.53
N LEU A 23 -2.62 -4.58 4.85
CA LEU A 23 -2.39 -4.00 3.54
C LEU A 23 -3.46 -4.53 2.58
N SER A 24 -4.17 -3.61 1.94
CA SER A 24 -5.10 -3.94 0.86
C SER A 24 -5.17 -2.80 -0.14
N VAL A 25 -5.33 -3.13 -1.41
CA VAL A 25 -5.49 -2.16 -2.49
C VAL A 25 -6.88 -2.30 -3.11
N GLU A 26 -7.66 -1.23 -3.01
CA GLU A 26 -8.97 -1.13 -3.64
C GLU A 26 -8.92 -0.18 -4.83
N THR A 27 -9.79 -0.37 -5.81
CA THR A 27 -10.03 0.61 -6.86
C THR A 27 -11.48 1.04 -6.84
N VAL A 28 -11.73 2.29 -6.46
CA VAL A 28 -13.07 2.89 -6.33
C VAL A 28 -13.15 4.09 -7.26
N ASP A 29 -14.13 4.11 -8.16
CA ASP A 29 -14.37 5.21 -9.11
C ASP A 29 -13.11 5.62 -9.91
N GLY A 30 -12.29 4.63 -10.28
CA GLY A 30 -11.03 4.84 -11.00
C GLY A 30 -9.89 5.40 -10.16
N ARG A 31 -10.07 5.47 -8.84
CA ARG A 31 -9.04 5.83 -7.84
C ARG A 31 -8.50 4.59 -7.16
N VAL A 32 -7.19 4.50 -7.03
CA VAL A 32 -6.53 3.41 -6.32
C VAL A 32 -6.35 3.83 -4.88
N ILE A 33 -6.90 3.08 -3.95
CA ILE A 33 -6.81 3.37 -2.52
C ILE A 33 -5.96 2.27 -1.88
N VAL A 34 -4.85 2.68 -1.29
CA VAL A 34 -3.93 1.80 -0.57
C VAL A 34 -4.21 1.94 0.91
N HIS A 35 -4.83 0.93 1.50
CA HIS A 35 -5.10 0.88 2.94
C HIS A 35 -3.98 0.16 3.67
N GLY A 36 -3.75 0.57 4.91
CA GLY A 36 -2.90 -0.20 5.81
C GLY A 36 -2.62 0.51 7.12
N ARG A 37 -1.89 -0.16 8.00
CA ARG A 37 -1.42 0.40 9.26
C ARG A 37 0.06 0.16 9.43
N SER A 38 0.77 1.15 9.96
CA SER A 38 2.19 1.05 10.27
C SER A 38 2.48 1.71 11.61
N HIS A 39 3.57 1.37 12.27
CA HIS A 39 4.08 2.09 13.45
C HIS A 39 5.10 3.16 13.09
N SER A 40 5.39 3.33 11.79
CA SER A 40 6.51 4.13 11.31
C SER A 40 6.09 5.02 10.16
N HIS A 41 6.33 6.32 10.33
CA HIS A 41 6.24 7.30 9.24
C HIS A 41 7.19 6.97 8.10
N HIS A 42 8.35 6.38 8.40
CA HIS A 42 9.30 5.95 7.38
C HIS A 42 8.72 4.84 6.48
N VAL A 43 8.04 3.85 7.09
CA VAL A 43 7.35 2.79 6.34
C VAL A 43 6.22 3.36 5.48
N LYS A 44 5.48 4.37 5.97
CA LYS A 44 4.46 5.08 5.17
C LYS A 44 5.09 5.76 3.95
N GLN A 45 6.27 6.35 4.08
CA GLN A 45 6.99 6.94 2.94
C GLN A 45 7.48 5.88 1.94
N LEU A 46 7.95 4.73 2.40
CA LEU A 46 8.35 3.61 1.53
C LEU A 46 7.17 3.06 0.72
N ALA A 47 5.98 2.97 1.34
CA ALA A 47 4.75 2.60 0.64
C ALA A 47 4.38 3.61 -0.45
N MET A 48 4.50 4.90 -0.14
CA MET A 48 4.26 5.97 -1.11
C MET A 48 5.23 5.90 -2.30
N ALA A 49 6.51 5.64 -2.05
CA ALA A 49 7.49 5.45 -3.11
C ALA A 49 7.18 4.24 -3.99
N ALA A 50 6.78 3.10 -3.40
CA ALA A 50 6.38 1.90 -4.15
C ALA A 50 5.17 2.17 -5.06
N VAL A 51 4.21 2.94 -4.56
CA VAL A 51 3.06 3.39 -5.33
C VAL A 51 3.52 4.27 -6.49
N LEU A 52 4.30 5.31 -6.23
CA LEU A 52 4.77 6.22 -7.29
C LEU A 52 5.51 5.46 -8.39
N GLU A 53 6.41 4.55 -8.06
CA GLU A 53 7.12 3.71 -9.05
C GLU A 53 6.18 2.83 -9.89
N ALA A 54 5.10 2.31 -9.28
CA ALA A 54 4.12 1.52 -10.01
C ALA A 54 3.27 2.36 -10.98
N PHE A 55 3.11 3.67 -10.70
CA PHE A 55 2.30 4.60 -11.49
C PHE A 55 3.11 5.54 -12.38
N GLU A 56 4.43 5.62 -12.24
CA GLU A 56 5.35 6.38 -13.12
C GLU A 56 5.25 5.98 -14.60
N ALA A 57 4.62 4.84 -14.92
CA ALA A 57 4.32 4.44 -16.29
C ALA A 57 3.17 5.25 -16.95
N THR A 58 2.35 5.98 -16.20
CA THR A 58 1.23 6.78 -16.72
C THR A 58 0.86 7.94 -15.78
N GLU A 59 1.26 9.17 -16.13
CA GLU A 59 0.95 10.40 -15.35
C GLU A 59 -0.54 10.55 -15.01
N SER A 60 -1.45 10.05 -15.85
CA SER A 60 -2.90 10.14 -15.63
C SER A 60 -3.42 9.23 -14.49
N GLN A 61 -2.62 8.27 -14.01
CA GLN A 61 -3.01 7.34 -12.94
C GLN A 61 -2.50 7.76 -11.56
N SER A 62 -1.39 8.50 -11.48
CA SER A 62 -0.81 8.95 -10.19
C SER A 62 -1.71 9.96 -9.46
N GLU A 63 -2.43 10.83 -10.19
CA GLU A 63 -3.43 11.77 -9.63
C GLU A 63 -4.62 11.08 -8.94
N ARG A 64 -4.79 9.79 -9.17
CA ARG A 64 -5.94 9.01 -8.69
C ARG A 64 -5.57 8.08 -7.54
N VAL A 65 -4.33 8.14 -7.03
CA VAL A 65 -3.92 7.27 -5.92
C VAL A 65 -4.08 7.96 -4.57
N VAL A 66 -4.73 7.26 -3.64
CA VAL A 66 -4.93 7.70 -2.25
C VAL A 66 -4.19 6.73 -1.33
N LEU A 67 -3.30 7.27 -0.50
CA LEU A 67 -2.58 6.49 0.51
C LEU A 67 -3.27 6.64 1.87
N ASP A 68 -4.09 5.65 2.22
CA ASP A 68 -4.79 5.55 3.50
C ASP A 68 -4.02 4.63 4.45
N ILE A 69 -2.76 5.01 4.74
CA ILE A 69 -1.93 4.30 5.72
C ILE A 69 -1.92 5.08 7.03
N GLU A 70 -2.55 4.51 8.03
CA GLU A 70 -2.58 5.05 9.40
C GLU A 70 -1.25 4.73 10.12
N VAL A 71 -0.70 5.71 10.82
CA VAL A 71 0.45 5.47 11.71
C VAL A 71 -0.07 5.29 13.13
N VAL A 72 -0.04 4.05 13.62
CA VAL A 72 -0.59 3.66 14.93
C VAL A 72 0.53 3.37 15.95
N PRO A 73 0.33 3.65 17.24
CA PRO A 73 1.26 3.25 18.29
C PRO A 73 1.42 1.71 18.34
N VAL A 74 2.58 1.24 18.78
CA VAL A 74 2.98 -0.19 18.79
C VAL A 74 2.05 -1.08 19.63
N ASP A 75 1.31 -0.50 20.57
CA ASP A 75 0.48 -1.25 21.53
C ASP A 75 -0.81 -1.88 20.94
N ASN A 76 -1.15 -1.60 19.66
CA ASN A 76 -2.45 -1.96 19.04
C ASN A 76 -2.37 -3.02 17.91
N LEU A 77 -1.47 -3.99 18.03
CA LEU A 77 -1.06 -4.86 16.92
C LEU A 77 -1.90 -6.15 16.72
N GLN A 78 -2.54 -6.29 15.55
CA GLN A 78 -3.01 -7.58 14.99
C GLN A 78 -2.41 -7.79 13.60
N TYR A 79 -1.64 -8.87 13.42
CA TYR A 79 -0.97 -9.18 12.16
C TYR A 79 -1.88 -10.00 11.23
N ARG A 80 -2.20 -9.46 10.05
CA ARG A 80 -2.59 -10.26 8.87
C ARG A 80 -1.41 -10.33 7.93
N GLN A 81 -0.92 -11.53 7.68
CA GLN A 81 0.08 -11.80 6.64
C GLN A 81 -0.62 -11.93 5.29
N CYS A 82 -0.07 -11.30 4.25
CA CYS A 82 -0.52 -11.52 2.88
C CYS A 82 -0.36 -13.01 2.53
N ALA A 83 -1.43 -13.63 2.03
CA ALA A 83 -1.39 -15.04 1.64
C ALA A 83 -0.58 -15.17 0.33
N SER A 84 0.65 -15.66 0.46
CA SER A 84 1.47 -16.34 -0.56
C SER A 84 1.40 -15.84 -2.01
N CYS A 85 2.47 -15.15 -2.44
CA CYS A 85 2.81 -14.83 -3.84
C CYS A 85 3.08 -16.09 -4.69
#